data_AF-A0A0H5CC26-F1
#
_entry.id   AF-A0A0H5CC26-F1
#
_cell.length_a   1.000
_cell.length_b   1.000
_cell.length_c   1.000
_cell.angle_alpha   90.00
_cell.angle_beta   90.00
_cell.angle_gamma   90.00
#
_symmetry.space_group_name_H-M   'P 1'
#
loop_
_entity.id
_entity.type
_entity.pdbx_description
1 polymer ?
#
loop_
_entity_poly.entity_id
_entity_poly.type
_entity_poly.pdbx_seq_one_letter_code
_entity_poly.pdbx_strand_id
1 'polypeptide(L)' 'MVEDYLRDNSGEFSPNAIGKALNRSSGAVHNALEKLVESGYAVRTSDKPKKYSLAATTATSV' A
#
# COMPACT_ATOMS: atom_id res chain seq x y z
N MET A 1 -9.09 6.92 -0.13
CA MET A 1 -7.89 6.89 -1.00
C MET A 1 -7.07 5.64 -0.66
N VAL A 2 -6.11 5.19 -1.49
CA VAL A 2 -5.33 3.96 -1.21
C VAL A 2 -4.49 4.09 0.07
N GLU A 3 -3.87 5.24 0.26
CA GLU A 3 -3.17 5.65 1.49
C GLU A 3 -4.05 5.53 2.74
N ASP A 4 -5.29 6.03 2.68
CA ASP A 4 -6.23 6.00 3.81
C ASP A 4 -6.62 4.56 4.16
N TYR A 5 -6.79 3.70 3.15
CA TYR A 5 -7.03 2.27 3.37
C TYR A 5 -5.86 1.60 4.11
N LEU A 6 -4.62 1.88 3.70
CA LEU A 6 -3.42 1.37 4.37
C LEU A 6 -3.25 1.94 5.80
N ARG A 7 -3.75 3.15 6.06
CA ARG A 7 -3.66 3.81 7.36
C ARG A 7 -4.72 3.28 8.34
N ASP A 8 -5.94 3.05 7.84
CA ASP A 8 -7.06 2.48 8.59
C ASP A 8 -6.89 0.97 8.83
N ASN A 9 -6.28 0.28 7.86
CA ASN A 9 -6.07 -1.16 7.91
C ASN A 9 -4.58 -1.44 8.13
N SER A 10 -4.23 -1.83 9.35
CA SER A 10 -2.87 -2.32 9.64
C SER A 10 -2.67 -3.72 9.08
N GLY A 11 -1.66 -3.89 8.21
CA GLY A 11 -1.30 -5.19 7.65
C GLY A 11 -0.73 -5.11 6.23
N GLU A 12 -0.54 -6.28 5.63
CA GLU A 12 -0.08 -6.43 4.26
C GLU A 12 -1.26 -6.70 3.32
N PHE A 13 -1.39 -5.90 2.26
CA PHE A 13 -2.49 -5.99 1.30
C PHE A 13 -1.97 -6.10 -0.13
N SER A 14 -2.66 -6.92 -0.92
CA SER A 14 -2.42 -7.00 -2.36
C SER A 14 -3.20 -5.90 -3.09
N PRO A 15 -2.69 -5.38 -4.23
CA PRO A 15 -3.38 -4.35 -5.02
C PRO A 15 -4.81 -4.76 -5.41
N ASN A 16 -5.04 -6.05 -5.64
CA ASN A 16 -6.36 -6.59 -5.93
C ASN A 16 -7.31 -6.54 -4.72
N ALA A 17 -6.81 -6.77 -3.51
CA ALA A 17 -7.62 -6.73 -2.29
C ALA A 17 -8.08 -5.29 -1.99
N ILE A 18 -7.14 -4.34 -2.05
CA ILE A 18 -7.45 -2.92 -1.89
C ILE A 18 -8.37 -2.44 -3.02
N GLY A 19 -8.14 -2.89 -4.26
CA GLY A 19 -9.02 -2.60 -5.40
C GLY A 19 -10.46 -3.06 -5.17
N LYS A 20 -10.66 -4.26 -4.64
CA LYS A 20 -11.99 -4.75 -4.26
C LYS A 20 -12.61 -3.91 -3.15
N ALA A 21 -11.87 -3.61 -2.08
CA ALA A 21 -12.38 -2.84 -0.95
C ALA A 21 -12.76 -1.39 -1.35
N LEU A 22 -11.99 -0.77 -2.23
CA LEU A 22 -12.21 0.59 -2.70
C LEU A 22 -13.08 0.68 -3.96
N ASN A 23 -13.57 -0.45 -4.49
CA ASN A 23 -14.29 -0.55 -5.76
C ASN A 23 -13.54 0.15 -6.93
N ARG A 24 -12.23 -0.10 -7.03
CA ARG A 24 -11.30 0.47 -8.02
C ARG A 24 -10.59 -0.65 -8.80
N SER A 25 -10.17 -0.35 -10.02
CA SER A 25 -9.37 -1.29 -10.81
C SER A 25 -8.03 -1.58 -10.11
N SER A 26 -7.65 -2.86 -10.05
CA SER A 26 -6.36 -3.33 -9.52
C SER A 26 -5.18 -2.59 -10.17
N GLY A 27 -5.27 -2.24 -11.46
CA GLY A 27 -4.24 -1.45 -12.14
C GLY A 27 -4.12 -0.01 -11.62
N ALA A 28 -5.24 0.65 -11.31
CA ALA A 28 -5.22 2.00 -10.74
C ALA A 28 -4.66 1.98 -9.31
N VAL A 29 -5.01 0.97 -8.53
CA VAL A 29 -4.47 0.77 -7.18
C VAL A 29 -2.98 0.45 -7.23
N HIS A 30 -2.53 -0.39 -8.16
CA HIS A 30 -1.12 -0.68 -8.34
C HIS A 30 -0.32 0.58 -8.65
N ASN A 31 -0.76 1.40 -9.62
CA ASN A 31 -0.10 2.67 -9.93
C ASN A 31 -0.06 3.62 -8.72
N ALA A 32 -1.14 3.67 -7.92
CA ALA A 32 -1.15 4.47 -6.69
C ALA A 32 -0.19 3.93 -5.64
N LEU A 33 -0.14 2.60 -5.44
CA LEU A 33 0.78 1.96 -4.51
C LEU A 33 2.24 2.18 -4.91
N GLU A 34 2.60 2.03 -6.18
CA GLU A 34 3.97 2.29 -6.65
C GLU A 34 4.37 3.75 -6.35
N LYS A 35 3.50 4.73 -6.60
CA LYS A 35 3.74 6.14 -6.22
C LYS A 35 3.91 6.35 -4.71
N LEU A 36 3.11 5.66 -3.91
CA LEU A 36 3.22 5.71 -2.44
C LEU A 36 4.52 5.06 -1.96
N VAL A 37 4.97 3.99 -2.63
CA VAL A 37 6.26 3.34 -2.37
C VAL A 37 7.41 4.26 -2.75
N GLU A 38 7.37 4.90 -3.92
CA GLU A 38 8.35 5.90 -4.34
C GLU A 38 8.42 7.09 -3.37
N SER A 39 7.28 7.50 -2.81
CA SER A 39 7.20 8.59 -1.83
C SER A 39 7.58 8.16 -0.40
N GLY A 40 7.84 6.86 -0.16
CA GLY A 40 8.14 6.31 1.16
C GLY A 40 6.93 6.18 2.10
N TYR A 41 5.71 6.37 1.60
CA TYR A 41 4.47 6.23 2.38
C TYR A 41 4.00 4.78 2.51
N ALA A 42 4.27 3.96 1.49
CA ALA A 42 4.00 2.52 1.49
C ALA A 42 5.30 1.75 1.27
N VAL A 43 5.32 0.47 1.62
CA VAL A 43 6.44 -0.41 1.35
C VAL A 43 5.94 -1.71 0.73
N ARG A 44 6.63 -2.17 -0.31
CA ARG A 44 6.40 -3.50 -0.87
C ARG A 44 7.11 -4.53 -0.01
N THR A 45 6.34 -5.30 0.76
CA THR A 45 6.87 -6.31 1.70
C THR A 45 7.15 -7.65 1.01
N SER A 46 6.42 -7.96 -0.06
CA SER A 46 6.56 -9.22 -0.80
C SER A 46 6.32 -9.01 -2.29
N ASP A 47 7.07 -9.71 -3.14
CA ASP A 47 6.98 -9.63 -4.60
C ASP A 47 6.11 -10.75 -5.22
N LYS A 48 6.04 -11.92 -4.59
CA LYS A 48 5.21 -13.07 -5.04
C LYS A 48 4.57 -13.83 -3.86
N PRO A 49 3.28 -13.61 -3.56
CA PRO A 49 2.38 -12.60 -4.15
C PRO A 49 2.83 -11.17 -3.82
N LYS A 50 2.52 -10.22 -4.71
CA LYS A 50 2.77 -8.79 -4.48
C LYS A 50 1.94 -8.28 -3.31
N LYS A 51 2.61 -7.88 -2.23
CA LYS A 51 1.98 -7.29 -1.05
C LYS A 51 2.61 -5.95 -0.70
N TYR A 52 1.77 -5.07 -0.21
CA TYR A 52 2.12 -3.71 0.18
C TYR A 52 1.59 -3.46 1.58
N SER A 53 2.37 -2.78 2.39
CA SER A 53 1.95 -2.33 3.71
C SER A 53 2.15 -0.83 3.80
N LEU A 54 1.48 -0.19 4.75
CA LEU A 54 1.88 1.14 5.18
C LEU A 54 3.37 1.09 5.51
N ALA A 55 4.16 2.05 5.01
CA ALA A 55 5.52 2.19 5.48
C ALA A 55 5.41 2.45 6.98
N ALA A 56 5.92 1.51 7.78
CA ALA A 56 6.10 1.78 9.19
C ALA A 56 6.84 3.10 9.23
N THR A 57 6.22 4.14 9.79
CA THR A 57 6.94 5.35 10.13
C THR A 57 7.91 4.92 11.21
N THR A 58 9.04 4.33 10.82
CA THR A 58 10.30 4.51 11.51
C THR A 58 10.53 6.00 11.42
N ALA A 59 9.85 6.71 12.33
CA ALA A 59 10.41 7.85 12.98
C ALA A 59 11.75 7.35 13.50
N THR A 60 12.76 7.46 12.66
CA THR A 60 14.15 7.52 13.08
C THR A 60 14.22 8.76 13.94
N SER A 61 13.81 8.60 15.20
CA SER A 61 14.18 9.53 16.26
C SER A 61 15.69 9.40 16.37
N VAL A 62 16.35 10.39 15.77
CA VAL A 62 17.74 10.76 15.98
C VAL A 62 18.03 11.07 17.44
#